data_AF-A0A3D2M8F2-F1
#
_entry.id   AF-A0A3D2M8F2-F1
#
_cell.length_a   1.000
_cell.length_b   1.000
_cell.length_c   1.000
_cell.angle_alpha   90.00
_cell.angle_beta   90.00
_cell.angle_gamma   90.00
#
_symmetry.space_group_name_H-M   'P 1'
#
loop_
_entity.id
_entity.type
_entity.pdbx_description
1 polymer ?
#
loop_
_entity_poly.entity_id
_entity_poly.type
_entity_poly.pdbx_seq_one_letter_code
_entity_poly.pdbx_strand_id
1 'polypeptide(L)'
;QVKRWSGQYQASRTGDMPAMERLMQWLPEQVPQRDECAIAHGDYRLGNLIFEPGEARVAAILDWELSTLGHPLADLAYFCLPYHLPAGVDGLRGLIGIDLQAQGIPTEQQVLERYCRQSGRAEVADWHVFLAFSLFRLAAILQGVYARALQGNASNADALQVGQRAGLLAEAGWRIAQSGGRGELK
;
A
#
# COMPACT_ATOMS: atom_id res chain seq x y z
N GLN A 1 -7.05 10.31 -5.94
CA GLN A 1 -6.89 9.81 -4.55
C GLN A 1 -5.82 10.54 -3.74
N VAL A 2 -4.67 10.92 -4.30
CA VAL A 2 -3.57 11.62 -3.58
C VAL A 2 -4.09 12.79 -2.73
N LYS A 3 -4.81 13.75 -3.33
CA LYS A 3 -5.41 14.91 -2.63
C LYS A 3 -6.24 14.53 -1.38
N ARG A 4 -7.03 13.46 -1.45
CA ARG A 4 -7.86 12.98 -0.33
C ARG A 4 -6.99 12.54 0.83
N TRP A 5 -6.00 11.69 0.55
CA TRP A 5 -5.12 11.14 1.59
C TRP A 5 -4.17 12.20 2.16
N SER A 6 -3.72 13.16 1.34
CA SER A 6 -3.00 14.35 1.82
C SER A 6 -3.85 15.15 2.82
N GLY A 7 -5.10 15.44 2.49
CA GLY A 7 -6.00 16.15 3.39
C GLY A 7 -6.28 15.38 4.68
N GLN A 8 -6.45 14.06 4.60
CA GLN A 8 -6.65 13.22 5.78
C GLN A 8 -5.41 13.16 6.68
N TYR A 9 -4.21 13.08 6.11
CA TYR A 9 -2.97 13.16 6.87
C TYR A 9 -2.84 14.53 7.55
N GLN A 10 -3.04 15.63 6.81
CA GLN A 10 -2.96 16.98 7.36
C GLN A 10 -3.94 17.21 8.52
N ALA A 11 -5.18 16.73 8.39
CA ALA A 11 -6.19 16.81 9.45
C ALA A 11 -5.87 15.96 10.69
N SER A 12 -4.99 14.96 10.55
CA SER A 12 -4.58 14.05 11.63
C SER A 12 -3.10 14.19 12.03
N ARG A 13 -2.43 15.26 11.61
CA ARG A 13 -1.01 15.47 11.89
C ARG A 13 -0.79 15.67 13.40
N THR A 14 0.05 14.82 13.99
CA THR A 14 0.41 14.87 15.42
C THR A 14 1.85 15.34 15.66
N GLY A 15 2.64 15.51 14.60
CA GLY A 15 4.05 15.88 14.66
C GLY A 15 4.66 15.94 13.26
N ASP A 16 5.98 16.07 13.18
CA ASP A 16 6.69 16.14 11.92
C ASP A 16 6.96 14.74 11.34
N MET A 17 6.61 14.56 10.06
CA MET A 17 6.93 13.35 9.30
C MET A 17 7.41 13.76 7.91
N PRO A 18 8.70 14.13 7.75
CA PRO A 18 9.23 14.70 6.50
C PRO A 18 9.02 13.81 5.26
N ALA A 19 9.00 12.48 5.42
CA ALA A 19 8.65 11.58 4.31
C ALA A 19 7.21 11.77 3.79
N MET A 20 6.23 12.00 4.67
CA MET A 20 4.85 12.29 4.23
C MET A 20 4.77 13.60 3.47
N GLU A 21 5.44 14.65 3.95
CA GLU A 21 5.48 15.94 3.25
C GLU A 21 6.10 15.82 1.86
N ARG A 22 7.23 15.10 1.75
CA ARG A 22 7.89 14.82 0.46
C ARG A 22 6.99 14.00 -0.48
N LEU A 23 6.31 12.97 0.03
CA LEU A 23 5.37 12.16 -0.76
C LEU A 23 4.15 12.98 -1.21
N MET A 24 3.60 13.85 -0.37
CA MET A 24 2.49 14.73 -0.73
C MET A 24 2.86 15.72 -1.83
N GLN A 25 4.12 16.16 -1.89
CA GLN A 25 4.63 17.02 -2.96
C GLN A 25 4.93 16.23 -4.24
N TRP A 26 5.55 15.06 -4.12
CA TRP A 26 6.02 14.26 -5.26
C TRP A 26 4.88 13.54 -5.99
N LEU A 27 3.97 12.89 -5.28
CA LEU A 27 2.92 12.05 -5.89
C LEU A 27 2.03 12.77 -6.93
N PRO A 28 1.62 14.05 -6.72
CA PRO A 28 0.87 14.79 -7.74
C PRO A 28 1.63 15.00 -9.06
N GLU A 29 2.96 15.00 -9.03
CA GLU A 29 3.82 15.22 -10.21
C GLU A 29 4.09 13.92 -10.99
N GLN A 30 3.76 12.77 -10.40
CA GLN A 30 4.05 11.44 -10.95
C GLN A 30 2.80 10.70 -11.42
N VAL A 31 1.68 11.42 -11.60
CA VAL A 31 0.45 10.81 -12.09
C VAL A 31 0.73 10.09 -13.42
N PRO A 32 0.37 8.81 -13.57
CA PRO A 32 0.63 8.06 -14.79
C PRO A 32 0.10 8.78 -16.03
N GLN A 33 0.83 8.72 -17.14
CA GLN A 33 0.45 9.39 -18.38
C GLN A 33 -0.81 8.80 -19.02
N ARG A 34 -1.11 7.53 -18.75
CA ARG A 34 -2.29 6.84 -19.28
C ARG A 34 -3.45 7.00 -18.31
N ASP A 35 -4.52 7.60 -18.81
CA ASP A 35 -5.77 7.68 -18.08
C ASP A 35 -6.49 6.32 -18.16
N GLU A 36 -6.39 5.56 -17.09
CA GLU A 36 -7.02 4.26 -16.95
C GLU A 36 -7.92 4.24 -15.73
N CYS A 37 -9.13 3.72 -15.92
CA CYS A 37 -10.16 3.73 -14.91
C CYS A 37 -10.83 2.36 -14.82
N ALA A 38 -10.87 1.81 -13.62
CA ALA A 38 -11.56 0.58 -13.27
C ALA A 38 -12.21 0.73 -11.88
N ILE A 39 -13.01 -0.26 -11.50
CA ILE A 39 -13.41 -0.42 -10.11
C ILE A 39 -12.16 -0.76 -9.31
N ALA A 40 -11.83 0.10 -8.35
CA ALA A 40 -10.84 -0.16 -7.32
C ALA A 40 -11.58 -0.49 -6.02
N HIS A 41 -11.31 -1.66 -5.46
CA HIS A 41 -11.77 -2.09 -4.15
C HIS A 41 -11.26 -1.16 -3.04
N GLY A 42 -10.03 -0.64 -3.16
CA GLY A 42 -9.43 0.25 -2.18
C GLY A 42 -8.71 -0.49 -1.05
N ASP A 43 -9.22 -1.62 -0.55
CA ASP A 43 -8.54 -2.48 0.44
C ASP A 43 -8.43 -3.94 -0.06
N TYR A 44 -7.95 -4.16 -1.29
CA TYR A 44 -7.86 -5.53 -1.84
C TYR A 44 -6.67 -6.29 -1.23
N ARG A 45 -6.97 -7.26 -0.36
CA ARG A 45 -5.98 -8.07 0.37
C ARG A 45 -6.57 -9.42 0.75
N LEU A 46 -5.71 -10.41 0.99
CA LEU A 46 -6.12 -11.76 1.40
C LEU A 46 -7.08 -11.77 2.61
N GLY A 47 -6.94 -10.83 3.54
CA GLY A 47 -7.82 -10.72 4.72
C GLY A 47 -9.27 -10.36 4.40
N ASN A 48 -9.56 -9.88 3.19
CA ASN A 48 -10.90 -9.48 2.74
C ASN A 48 -11.47 -10.44 1.70
N LEU A 49 -10.87 -11.63 1.55
CA LEU A 49 -11.33 -12.67 0.63
C LEU A 49 -11.94 -13.82 1.43
N ILE A 50 -13.14 -14.24 1.05
CA ILE A 50 -13.71 -15.53 1.47
C ILE A 50 -13.36 -16.56 0.40
N PHE A 51 -12.83 -17.70 0.82
CA PHE A 51 -12.55 -18.83 -0.06
C PHE A 51 -13.61 -19.92 0.09
N GLU A 52 -13.84 -20.64 -1.00
CA GLU A 52 -14.66 -21.85 -1.01
C GLU A 52 -14.06 -22.92 -0.07
N PRO A 53 -14.88 -23.62 0.73
CA PRO A 53 -14.38 -24.69 1.59
C PRO A 53 -13.64 -25.77 0.77
N GLY A 54 -12.38 -26.02 1.12
CA GLY A 54 -11.55 -27.04 0.48
C GLY A 54 -10.97 -26.65 -0.88
N GLU A 55 -11.17 -25.43 -1.36
CA GLU A 55 -10.65 -24.97 -2.66
C GLU A 55 -9.94 -23.61 -2.57
N ALA A 56 -8.90 -23.42 -3.38
CA ALA A 56 -8.23 -22.12 -3.55
C ALA A 56 -8.99 -21.20 -4.53
N ARG A 57 -10.32 -21.11 -4.37
CA ARG A 57 -11.23 -20.29 -5.20
C ARG A 57 -11.89 -19.23 -4.32
N VAL A 58 -11.81 -17.97 -4.74
CA VAL A 58 -12.47 -16.85 -4.02
C VAL A 58 -13.98 -16.94 -4.25
N ALA A 59 -14.74 -17.09 -3.17
CA ALA A 59 -16.20 -17.10 -3.15
C ALA A 59 -16.78 -15.68 -3.04
N ALA A 60 -16.15 -14.81 -2.26
CA ALA A 60 -16.59 -13.43 -2.07
C ALA A 60 -15.43 -12.48 -1.75
N ILE A 61 -15.62 -11.21 -2.11
CA ILE A 61 -14.74 -10.09 -1.76
C ILE A 61 -15.53 -9.19 -0.80
N LEU A 62 -14.96 -8.93 0.38
CA LEU A 62 -15.60 -8.20 1.47
C LEU A 62 -15.05 -6.77 1.58
N ASP A 63 -15.78 -5.92 2.32
CA ASP A 63 -15.30 -4.61 2.77
C ASP A 63 -15.03 -3.58 1.65
N TRP A 64 -16.11 -3.23 0.95
CA TRP A 64 -16.11 -2.29 -0.17
C TRP A 64 -16.18 -0.81 0.25
N GLU A 65 -16.01 -0.48 1.54
CA GLU A 65 -16.24 0.90 2.04
C GLU A 65 -15.25 1.93 1.46
N LEU A 66 -14.06 1.47 1.05
CA LEU A 66 -13.03 2.30 0.40
C LEU A 66 -13.08 2.25 -1.13
N SER A 67 -14.06 1.55 -1.69
CA SER A 67 -14.14 1.35 -3.13
C SER A 67 -14.44 2.64 -3.88
N THR A 68 -13.87 2.73 -5.07
CA THR A 68 -14.00 3.92 -5.93
C THR A 68 -13.66 3.58 -7.38
N LEU A 69 -13.81 4.55 -8.27
CA LEU A 69 -13.25 4.49 -9.62
C LEU A 69 -11.83 5.05 -9.60
N GLY A 70 -10.89 4.32 -10.19
CA GLY A 70 -9.50 4.77 -10.25
C GLY A 70 -8.59 3.84 -11.03
N HIS A 71 -7.30 4.15 -10.98
CA HIS A 71 -6.30 3.38 -11.71
C HIS A 71 -6.17 1.96 -11.11
N PRO A 72 -6.31 0.88 -11.91
CA PRO A 72 -6.35 -0.49 -11.38
C PRO A 72 -5.04 -0.92 -10.71
N LEU A 73 -3.91 -0.40 -11.17
CA LEU A 73 -2.60 -0.67 -10.55
C LEU A 73 -2.47 -0.15 -9.11
N ALA A 74 -3.30 0.81 -8.68
CA ALA A 74 -3.29 1.25 -7.28
C ALA A 74 -3.72 0.13 -6.32
N ASP A 75 -4.72 -0.67 -6.71
CA ASP A 75 -5.15 -1.82 -5.93
C ASP A 75 -4.15 -2.97 -6.01
N LEU A 76 -3.57 -3.22 -7.19
CA LEU A 76 -2.52 -4.22 -7.34
C LEU A 76 -1.31 -3.88 -6.45
N ALA A 77 -0.88 -2.61 -6.44
CA ALA A 77 0.23 -2.17 -5.61
C ALA A 77 -0.07 -2.32 -4.13
N TYR A 78 -1.32 -2.04 -3.72
CA TYR A 78 -1.72 -2.27 -2.34
C TYR A 78 -1.70 -3.75 -1.96
N PHE A 79 -2.19 -4.63 -2.84
CA PHE A 79 -2.10 -6.08 -2.67
C PHE A 79 -0.65 -6.57 -2.56
N CYS A 80 0.27 -5.96 -3.31
CA CYS A 80 1.70 -6.30 -3.33
C CYS A 80 2.51 -5.64 -2.20
N LEU A 81 1.95 -4.77 -1.36
CA LEU A 81 2.68 -4.14 -0.25
C LEU A 81 3.45 -5.12 0.65
N PRO A 82 2.96 -6.33 0.97
CA PRO A 82 3.70 -7.29 1.77
C PRO A 82 5.12 -7.58 1.26
N TYR A 83 5.35 -7.59 -0.07
CA TYR A 83 6.68 -7.81 -0.65
C TYR A 83 7.69 -6.70 -0.29
N HIS A 84 7.21 -5.53 0.11
CA HIS A 84 8.02 -4.33 0.42
C HIS A 84 8.12 -4.04 1.92
N LEU A 85 7.60 -4.93 2.76
CA LEU A 85 7.56 -4.76 4.21
C LEU A 85 8.24 -5.93 4.93
N PRO A 86 8.93 -5.68 6.07
CA PRO A 86 9.53 -6.72 6.90
C PRO A 86 8.47 -7.60 7.57
N ALA A 87 8.67 -8.92 7.52
CA ALA A 87 7.78 -9.88 8.18
C ALA A 87 7.88 -9.85 9.71
N GLY A 88 9.02 -9.41 10.26
CA GLY A 88 9.29 -9.39 11.70
C GLY A 88 8.81 -8.15 12.45
N VAL A 89 8.02 -7.26 11.83
CA VAL A 89 7.49 -6.07 12.48
C VAL A 89 6.03 -6.28 12.83
N ASP A 90 5.72 -6.34 14.12
CA ASP A 90 4.36 -6.58 14.61
C ASP A 90 3.35 -5.60 14.02
N GLY A 91 2.26 -6.16 13.51
CA GLY A 91 1.19 -5.38 12.87
C GLY A 91 1.52 -4.88 11.45
N LEU A 92 2.71 -5.14 10.91
CA LEU A 92 3.00 -5.06 9.47
C LEU A 92 3.02 -6.49 8.90
N ARG A 93 2.10 -6.79 7.99
CA ARG A 93 2.01 -8.12 7.35
C ARG A 93 2.99 -8.21 6.18
N GLY A 94 4.29 -8.12 6.48
CA GLY A 94 5.36 -8.14 5.48
C GLY A 94 5.84 -9.54 5.07
N LEU A 95 6.59 -9.60 3.98
CA LEU A 95 7.21 -10.82 3.44
C LEU A 95 8.74 -10.71 3.33
N ILE A 96 9.34 -9.52 3.54
CA ILE A 96 10.81 -9.40 3.55
C ILE A 96 11.37 -10.23 4.70
N GLY A 97 12.31 -11.11 4.37
CA GLY A 97 12.91 -12.09 5.29
C GLY A 97 12.24 -13.46 5.29
N ILE A 98 11.15 -13.65 4.53
CA ILE A 98 10.53 -14.96 4.31
C ILE A 98 11.15 -15.62 3.07
N ASP A 99 11.47 -16.91 3.19
CA ASP A 99 11.78 -17.75 2.03
C ASP A 99 10.49 -18.04 1.24
N LEU A 100 10.21 -17.21 0.23
CA LEU A 100 9.00 -17.31 -0.57
C LEU A 100 8.87 -18.67 -1.24
N GLN A 101 9.97 -19.21 -1.77
CA GLN A 101 9.97 -20.47 -2.50
C GLN A 101 9.65 -21.64 -1.56
N ALA A 102 10.28 -21.69 -0.39
CA ALA A 102 10.00 -22.73 0.60
C ALA A 102 8.55 -22.69 1.10
N GLN A 103 7.92 -21.51 1.09
CA GLN A 103 6.52 -21.32 1.48
C GLN A 103 5.53 -21.46 0.32
N GLY A 104 6.01 -21.70 -0.91
CA GLY A 104 5.15 -21.76 -2.10
C GLY A 104 4.48 -20.43 -2.46
N ILE A 105 5.02 -19.31 -1.99
CA ILE A 105 4.54 -17.96 -2.26
C ILE A 105 5.18 -17.49 -3.58
N PRO A 106 4.41 -16.98 -4.55
CA PRO A 106 4.98 -16.45 -5.79
C PRO A 106 5.84 -15.21 -5.48
N THR A 107 6.83 -14.96 -6.32
CA THR A 107 7.55 -13.68 -6.29
C THR A 107 6.62 -12.55 -6.74
N GLU A 108 6.93 -11.31 -6.34
CA GLU A 108 6.17 -10.13 -6.82
C GLU A 108 6.14 -10.09 -8.36
N GLN A 109 7.27 -10.35 -9.01
CA GLN A 109 7.35 -10.40 -10.48
C GLN A 109 6.36 -11.40 -11.08
N GLN A 110 6.27 -12.61 -10.54
CA GLN A 110 5.31 -13.62 -11.01
C GLN A 110 3.84 -13.18 -10.79
N VAL A 111 3.55 -12.44 -9.72
CA VAL A 111 2.23 -11.84 -9.50
C VAL A 111 1.93 -10.80 -10.59
N LEU A 112 2.88 -9.90 -10.88
CA LEU A 112 2.73 -8.86 -11.91
C LEU A 112 2.55 -9.47 -13.30
N GLU A 113 3.37 -10.47 -13.67
CA GLU A 113 3.25 -11.18 -14.94
C GLU A 113 1.88 -11.87 -15.09
N ARG A 114 1.40 -12.52 -14.03
CA ARG A 114 0.07 -13.13 -14.03
C ARG A 114 -1.03 -12.08 -14.18
N TYR A 115 -0.90 -10.93 -13.52
CA TYR A 115 -1.84 -9.83 -13.62
C TYR A 115 -1.89 -9.26 -15.05
N CYS A 116 -0.74 -9.00 -15.67
CA CYS A 116 -0.63 -8.54 -17.06
C CYS A 116 -1.33 -9.50 -18.02
N ARG A 117 -1.01 -10.79 -17.93
CA ARG A 117 -1.64 -11.83 -18.77
C ARG A 117 -3.16 -11.87 -18.61
N GLN A 118 -3.68 -11.77 -17.38
CA GLN A 118 -5.11 -11.84 -17.12
C GLN A 118 -5.87 -10.56 -17.50
N SER A 119 -5.22 -9.40 -17.41
CA SER A 119 -5.80 -8.09 -17.73
C SER A 119 -5.61 -7.68 -19.20
N GLY A 120 -4.88 -8.48 -20.00
CA GLY A 120 -4.52 -8.12 -21.37
C GLY A 120 -3.53 -6.96 -21.48
N ARG A 121 -2.86 -6.62 -20.37
CA ARG A 121 -1.89 -5.53 -20.29
C ARG A 121 -0.51 -6.03 -20.69
N ALA A 122 0.25 -5.22 -21.45
CA ALA A 122 1.60 -5.59 -21.87
C ALA A 122 2.60 -5.57 -20.70
N GLU A 123 2.54 -4.54 -19.85
CA GLU A 123 3.46 -4.33 -18.73
C GLU A 123 2.84 -3.46 -17.64
N VAL A 124 3.53 -3.40 -16.48
CA VAL A 124 3.21 -2.50 -15.36
C VAL A 124 4.25 -1.38 -15.33
N ALA A 125 3.98 -0.30 -16.07
CA ALA A 125 4.82 0.89 -16.06
C ALA A 125 4.70 1.66 -14.72
N ASP A 126 5.74 2.43 -14.37
CA ASP A 126 5.76 3.32 -13.21
C ASP A 126 5.42 2.65 -11.87
N TRP A 127 5.78 1.36 -11.73
CA TRP A 127 5.37 0.54 -10.58
C TRP A 127 5.72 1.16 -9.22
N HIS A 128 6.90 1.78 -9.13
CA HIS A 128 7.36 2.48 -7.93
C HIS A 128 6.41 3.62 -7.49
N VAL A 129 5.73 4.30 -8.43
CA VAL A 129 4.75 5.35 -8.11
C VAL A 129 3.54 4.75 -7.40
N PHE A 130 3.02 3.63 -7.89
CA PHE A 130 1.87 2.96 -7.29
C PHE A 130 2.20 2.36 -5.92
N LEU A 131 3.40 1.79 -5.76
CA LEU A 131 3.90 1.33 -4.46
C LEU A 131 4.08 2.48 -3.46
N ALA A 132 4.72 3.58 -3.88
CA ALA A 132 4.89 4.77 -3.05
C ALA A 132 3.54 5.37 -2.63
N PHE A 133 2.57 5.43 -3.56
CA PHE A 133 1.20 5.84 -3.27
C PHE A 133 0.52 4.93 -2.25
N SER A 134 0.65 3.61 -2.39
CA SER A 134 0.05 2.63 -1.46
C SER A 134 0.63 2.75 -0.04
N LEU A 135 1.94 2.96 0.09
CA LEU A 135 2.61 3.19 1.37
C LEU A 135 2.22 4.54 1.99
N PHE A 136 2.19 5.61 1.19
CA PHE A 136 1.70 6.92 1.59
C PHE A 136 0.27 6.84 2.15
N ARG A 137 -0.62 6.16 1.42
CA ARG A 137 -2.01 5.95 1.83
C ARG A 137 -2.11 5.21 3.16
N LEU A 138 -1.38 4.10 3.30
CA LEU A 138 -1.41 3.31 4.53
C LEU A 138 -0.84 4.10 5.71
N ALA A 139 0.23 4.88 5.50
CA ALA A 139 0.77 5.78 6.51
C ALA A 139 -0.26 6.84 6.95
N ALA A 140 -1.00 7.46 6.01
CA ALA A 140 -2.07 8.40 6.33
C ALA A 140 -3.21 7.76 7.15
N ILE A 141 -3.59 6.52 6.84
CA ILE A 141 -4.60 5.76 7.60
C ILE A 141 -4.11 5.52 9.04
N LEU A 142 -2.90 4.99 9.21
CA LEU A 142 -2.33 4.73 10.53
C LEU A 142 -2.16 6.02 11.34
N GLN A 143 -1.74 7.12 10.71
CA GLN A 143 -1.68 8.43 11.35
C GLN A 143 -3.05 8.89 11.85
N GLY A 144 -4.12 8.68 11.06
CA GLY A 144 -5.49 8.97 11.49
C GLY A 144 -5.97 8.13 12.67
N VAL A 145 -5.58 6.84 12.72
CA VAL A 145 -5.85 5.97 13.87
C VAL A 145 -5.09 6.46 15.09
N TYR A 146 -3.81 6.78 14.94
CA TYR A 146 -2.97 7.29 16.03
C TYR A 146 -3.50 8.60 16.60
N ALA A 147 -3.85 9.57 15.74
CA ALA A 147 -4.40 10.85 16.17
C ALA A 147 -5.71 10.69 16.97
N ARG A 148 -6.61 9.80 16.54
CA ARG A 148 -7.84 9.49 17.29
C ARG A 148 -7.54 8.82 18.63
N ALA A 149 -6.56 7.93 18.69
CA ALA A 149 -6.16 7.29 19.94
C ALA A 149 -5.59 8.29 20.96
N LEU A 150 -4.85 9.30 20.51
CA LEU A 150 -4.39 10.40 21.37
C LEU A 150 -5.54 11.26 21.91
N GLN A 151 -6.64 11.37 21.16
CA GLN A 151 -7.82 12.16 21.54
C GLN A 151 -8.78 11.41 22.49
N GLY A 152 -8.64 10.09 22.63
CA GLY A 152 -9.53 9.28 23.47
C GLY A 152 -8.81 8.12 24.14
N ASN A 153 -8.52 8.27 25.44
CA ASN A 153 -8.17 7.29 26.49
C ASN A 153 -7.61 5.90 26.11
N ALA A 154 -6.85 5.77 25.02
CA ALA A 154 -6.22 4.52 24.62
C ALA A 154 -5.02 4.23 25.53
N SER A 155 -4.81 2.95 25.85
CA SER A 155 -3.54 2.48 26.42
C SER A 155 -2.38 3.03 25.59
N ASN A 156 -1.55 3.86 26.22
CA ASN A 156 -0.54 4.69 25.55
C ASN A 156 0.42 3.87 24.64
N ALA A 157 0.66 2.60 24.97
CA ALA A 157 1.59 1.73 24.25
C ALA A 157 1.11 1.35 22.83
N ASP A 158 -0.15 0.93 22.65
CA ASP A 158 -0.66 0.47 21.34
C ASP A 158 -0.76 1.63 20.35
N ALA A 159 -1.18 2.80 20.84
CA ALA A 159 -1.25 4.03 20.06
C ALA A 159 0.13 4.44 19.55
N LEU A 160 1.15 4.46 20.42
CA LEU A 160 2.52 4.81 20.03
C LEU A 160 3.07 3.86 18.96
N GLN A 161 2.80 2.56 19.06
CA GLN A 161 3.21 1.59 18.03
C GLN A 161 2.51 1.85 16.69
N VAL A 162 1.25 2.29 16.67
CA VAL A 162 0.58 2.69 15.41
C VAL A 162 1.27 3.91 14.79
N GLY A 163 1.58 4.94 15.58
CA GLY A 163 2.29 6.13 15.11
C GLY A 163 3.68 5.83 14.54
N GLN A 164 4.44 4.98 15.23
CA GLN A 164 5.75 4.51 14.74
C GLN A 164 5.65 3.79 13.39
N ARG A 165 4.65 2.92 13.24
CA ARG A 165 4.39 2.23 11.96
C ARG A 165 4.03 3.20 10.84
N ALA A 166 3.24 4.24 11.12
CA ALA A 166 2.94 5.27 10.12
C ALA A 166 4.23 5.93 9.59
N GLY A 167 5.17 6.25 10.48
CA GLY A 167 6.48 6.78 10.11
C GLY A 167 7.32 5.81 9.26
N LEU A 168 7.39 4.53 9.67
CA LEU A 168 8.12 3.50 8.91
C LEU A 168 7.58 3.34 7.48
N LEU A 169 6.26 3.34 7.33
CA LEU A 169 5.59 3.24 6.03
C LEU A 169 5.85 4.47 5.16
N ALA A 170 5.80 5.67 5.75
CA ALA A 170 6.11 6.89 5.04
C ALA A 170 7.56 6.89 4.52
N GLU A 171 8.53 6.52 5.36
CA GLU A 171 9.94 6.43 4.94
C GLU A 171 10.17 5.35 3.88
N ALA A 172 9.50 4.20 3.98
CA ALA A 172 9.55 3.16 2.95
C ALA A 172 8.98 3.67 1.61
N GLY A 173 7.83 4.36 1.66
CA GLY A 173 7.19 4.94 0.48
C GLY A 173 8.09 5.98 -0.19
N TRP A 174 8.72 6.83 0.60
CA TRP A 174 9.65 7.83 0.08
C TRP A 174 10.91 7.22 -0.52
N ARG A 175 11.47 6.16 0.09
CA ARG A 175 12.61 5.44 -0.48
C ARG A 175 12.28 4.82 -1.85
N ILE A 176 11.10 4.21 -1.98
CA ILE A 176 10.63 3.64 -3.26
C ILE A 176 10.36 4.75 -4.29
N ALA A 177 9.80 5.88 -3.89
CA ALA A 177 9.62 7.02 -4.77
C ALA A 177 10.96 7.51 -5.35
N GLN A 178 12.01 7.56 -4.52
CA GLN A 178 13.34 7.97 -4.95
C GLN A 178 14.02 6.96 -5.89
N SER A 179 13.79 5.65 -5.70
CA SER A 179 14.44 4.63 -6.53
C SER A 179 13.92 4.58 -7.96
N GLY A 180 12.77 5.22 -8.25
CA GLY A 180 12.26 5.39 -9.62
C GLY A 180 13.00 6.44 -10.44
N GLY A 181 13.87 7.24 -9.81
CA GLY A 181 14.65 8.28 -10.49
C GLY A 181 15.94 7.76 -11.11
N ARG A 182 15.86 7.31 -12.38
CA ARG A 182 16.98 6.97 -13.30
C ARG A 182 17.82 5.73 -12.94
N GLY A 183 17.75 4.75 -13.85
CA GLY A 183 18.88 3.89 -14.22
C GLY A 183 18.97 2.56 -13.45
N GLU A 184 18.83 1.48 -14.21
CA GLU A 184 19.42 0.14 -14.02
C GLU A 184 19.73 -0.32 -12.58
N LEU A 185 19.03 -1.39 -12.17
CA LEU A 185 19.68 -2.40 -11.33
C LEU A 185 19.65 -3.73 -12.09
N LYS A 186 20.83 -4.04 -12.63
CA LYS A 186 21.35 -5.37 -12.92
C LYS A 186 21.41 -6.21 -11.66
#